data_AF-A0A3E3K359-F1
#
_entry.id   AF-A0A3E3K359-F1
#
_cell.length_a   1.000
_cell.length_b   1.000
_cell.length_c   1.000
_cell.angle_alpha   90.00
_cell.angle_beta   90.00
_cell.angle_gamma   90.00
#
_symmetry.space_group_name_H-M   'P 1'
#
loop_
_entity.id
_entity.type
_entity.pdbx_description
1 polymer ?
#
loop_
_entity_poly.entity_id
_entity_poly.type
_entity_poly.pdbx_seq_one_letter_code
_entity_poly.pdbx_strand_id
1 'polypeptide(L)'
;MKGQIEKIRQYIEAEIQESVETEQNKYLRILKKANPHDLEWMNEYGKEVTESEKETAVFYFSYPKEKICRMAEHITDAFFHGFISQNRERGERKRVRLFYRIGQEALAVQVAHCIEEKGLLPVVIDPVLERRIEKEQFDTDSVAKEALIDLYEQVFYRYQKETADVCGMIGIGEFGEKEKKRKGNLQKQIEIARRKVEEQYVRPSELSFCKVVFPSLEIGKQFQHIFDEIFEMNLEQSEEFEKIQQILIDGLDQCLWVRIIGKKPNQTYLDVQMQRIENREQQTNFMNCGGDLNIPYGEVFTTPQLKGTNGLLHIQDIFLQDRKYHNLKLWFEDGEIVDFSCEEDGRETKGPILESLFYPYETLPVGEFAIGTNTRAFRICKKYQLEDQLPILIYEKMGPHLAIGDPCYKGAEEEPVYNLLDGKEITAKYNEKTRNGKTEKEKYVQKHIDITIPYDEISALYGYTEYGEKIFILKDGKFILPGTDKLNHGMEERQAERL
;
A
#
# COMPACT_ATOMS: atom_id res chain seq x y z
N MET A 1 19.21 35.00 -1.62
CA MET A 1 18.28 34.55 -0.55
C MET A 1 16.85 35.09 -0.71
N LYS A 2 16.54 36.39 -0.49
CA LYS A 2 15.13 36.88 -0.54
C LYS A 2 14.37 36.53 -1.84
N GLY A 3 14.98 36.71 -3.01
CA GLY A 3 14.34 36.36 -4.29
C GLY A 3 14.22 34.86 -4.58
N GLN A 4 15.01 34.02 -3.91
CA GLN A 4 14.92 32.55 -4.02
C GLN A 4 13.82 32.00 -3.10
N ILE A 5 13.74 32.53 -1.87
CA ILE A 5 12.66 32.21 -0.91
C ILE A 5 11.29 32.58 -1.50
N GLU A 6 11.17 33.73 -2.15
CA GLU A 6 9.90 34.15 -2.77
C GLU A 6 9.49 33.22 -3.93
N LYS A 7 10.44 32.75 -4.76
CA LYS A 7 10.15 31.75 -5.79
C LYS A 7 9.71 30.41 -5.20
N ILE A 8 10.38 29.94 -4.15
CA ILE A 8 10.01 28.70 -3.44
C ILE A 8 8.61 28.85 -2.82
N ARG A 9 8.31 30.01 -2.22
CA ARG A 9 6.99 30.30 -1.67
C ARG A 9 5.90 30.24 -2.74
N GLN A 10 6.13 30.88 -3.88
CA GLN A 10 5.18 30.86 -5.01
C GLN A 10 4.96 29.45 -5.54
N TYR A 11 6.02 28.64 -5.60
CA TYR A 11 5.91 27.22 -5.96
C TYR A 11 5.06 26.43 -4.96
N ILE A 12 5.35 26.55 -3.66
CA ILE A 12 4.59 25.88 -2.59
C ILE A 12 3.12 26.34 -2.60
N GLU A 13 2.88 27.64 -2.82
CA GLU A 13 1.54 28.21 -2.90
C GLU A 13 0.75 27.64 -4.09
N ALA A 14 1.37 27.55 -5.27
CA ALA A 14 0.74 26.92 -6.44
C ALA A 14 0.42 25.44 -6.17
N GLU A 15 1.35 24.69 -5.59
CA GLU A 15 1.18 23.26 -5.29
C GLU A 15 0.04 23.01 -4.28
N ILE A 16 -0.03 23.79 -3.19
CA ILE A 16 -1.08 23.64 -2.19
C ILE A 16 -2.43 24.08 -2.74
N GLN A 17 -2.50 25.22 -3.44
CA GLN A 17 -3.72 25.70 -4.08
C GLN A 17 -4.30 24.63 -5.01
N GLU A 18 -3.47 24.08 -5.90
CA GLU A 18 -3.85 23.03 -6.82
C GLU A 18 -4.41 21.78 -6.10
N SER A 19 -3.86 21.45 -4.93
CA SER A 19 -4.26 20.27 -4.15
C SER A 19 -5.62 20.37 -3.43
N VAL A 20 -6.27 21.55 -3.50
CA VAL A 20 -7.56 21.83 -2.86
C VAL A 20 -8.56 22.53 -3.78
N GLU A 21 -8.13 22.97 -4.96
CA GLU A 21 -8.96 23.62 -5.96
C GLU A 21 -9.90 22.61 -6.65
N THR A 22 -11.16 23.00 -6.89
CA THR A 22 -12.20 22.11 -7.44
C THR A 22 -12.62 22.53 -8.86
N GLU A 23 -13.61 23.42 -9.03
CA GLU A 23 -14.12 23.82 -10.36
C GLU A 23 -13.05 24.48 -11.25
N GLN A 24 -12.05 25.12 -10.64
CA GLN A 24 -10.94 25.76 -11.32
C GLN A 24 -9.72 24.84 -11.50
N ASN A 25 -9.78 23.62 -10.97
CA ASN A 25 -8.66 22.67 -11.02
C ASN A 25 -8.24 22.42 -12.47
N LYS A 26 -7.03 22.86 -12.81
CA LYS A 26 -6.46 22.78 -14.16
C LYS A 26 -6.54 21.36 -14.71
N TYR A 27 -6.13 20.37 -13.93
CA TYR A 27 -5.99 18.99 -14.39
C TYR A 27 -7.32 18.27 -14.55
N LEU A 28 -8.33 18.60 -13.73
CA LEU A 28 -9.69 18.13 -13.91
C LEU A 28 -10.28 18.65 -15.22
N ARG A 29 -10.02 19.92 -15.57
CA ARG A 29 -10.46 20.49 -16.85
C ARG A 29 -9.82 19.80 -18.05
N ILE A 30 -8.54 19.45 -17.97
CA ILE A 30 -7.85 18.67 -19.01
C ILE A 30 -8.44 17.27 -19.09
N LEU A 31 -8.59 16.58 -17.95
CA LEU A 31 -9.16 15.25 -17.86
C LEU A 31 -10.55 15.15 -18.48
N LYS A 32 -11.42 16.15 -18.26
CA LYS A 32 -12.78 16.19 -18.83
C LYS A 32 -12.81 16.39 -20.35
N LYS A 33 -11.71 16.81 -20.99
CA LYS A 33 -11.58 16.90 -22.46
C LYS A 33 -11.04 15.62 -23.09
N ALA A 34 -10.49 14.71 -22.28
CA ALA A 34 -9.77 13.55 -22.76
C ALA A 34 -10.65 12.65 -23.62
N ASN A 35 -10.14 12.26 -24.79
CA ASN A 35 -10.83 11.42 -25.76
C ASN A 35 -9.82 10.71 -26.67
N PRO A 36 -10.20 9.62 -27.36
CA PRO A 36 -9.27 8.85 -28.19
C PRO A 36 -9.04 9.39 -29.61
N HIS A 37 -9.81 10.38 -30.06
CA HIS A 37 -9.78 10.82 -31.46
C HIS A 37 -8.75 11.92 -31.71
N ASP A 38 -8.57 12.79 -30.73
CA ASP A 38 -7.63 13.88 -30.75
C ASP A 38 -6.90 13.90 -29.40
N LEU A 39 -5.59 13.65 -29.42
CA LEU A 39 -4.74 13.64 -28.23
C LEU A 39 -4.07 15.00 -27.96
N GLU A 40 -4.40 16.07 -28.70
CA GLU A 40 -3.81 17.40 -28.49
C GLU A 40 -4.06 17.96 -27.08
N TRP A 41 -5.14 17.54 -26.42
CA TRP A 41 -5.41 17.91 -25.01
C TRP A 41 -4.29 17.50 -24.06
N MET A 42 -3.49 16.47 -24.38
CA MET A 42 -2.34 16.07 -23.57
C MET A 42 -1.28 17.19 -23.50
N ASN A 43 -1.18 18.05 -24.50
CA ASN A 43 -0.26 19.19 -24.48
C ASN A 43 -0.63 20.23 -23.39
N GLU A 44 -1.91 20.28 -22.98
CA GLU A 44 -2.38 21.20 -21.94
C GLU A 44 -1.82 20.87 -20.55
N TYR A 45 -1.32 19.64 -20.34
CA TYR A 45 -0.59 19.31 -19.10
C TYR A 45 0.66 20.18 -18.93
N GLY A 46 1.25 20.67 -20.03
CA GLY A 46 2.51 21.42 -20.00
C GLY A 46 3.70 20.51 -19.71
N LYS A 47 3.61 19.23 -20.10
CA LYS A 47 4.65 18.21 -19.92
C LYS A 47 5.04 17.62 -21.27
N GLU A 48 6.26 17.10 -21.37
CA GLU A 48 6.73 16.41 -22.56
C GLU A 48 6.13 14.99 -22.60
N VAL A 49 4.90 14.90 -23.12
CA VAL A 49 4.17 13.64 -23.30
C VAL A 49 4.80 12.85 -24.46
N THR A 50 5.19 11.61 -24.21
CA THR A 50 5.83 10.76 -25.22
C THR A 50 4.80 9.90 -25.96
N GLU A 51 5.26 9.12 -26.94
CA GLU A 51 4.39 8.14 -27.59
C GLU A 51 3.90 7.04 -26.63
N SER A 52 4.65 6.71 -25.56
CA SER A 52 4.23 5.70 -24.57
C SER A 52 2.93 6.10 -23.87
N GLU A 53 2.84 7.35 -23.38
CA GLU A 53 1.63 7.86 -22.75
C GLU A 53 0.44 7.93 -23.72
N LYS A 54 0.70 8.29 -24.99
CA LYS A 54 -0.35 8.32 -26.04
C LYS A 54 -0.86 6.91 -26.35
N GLU A 55 0.03 5.95 -26.53
CA GLU A 55 -0.32 4.54 -26.75
C GLU A 55 -1.12 3.98 -25.57
N THR A 56 -0.74 4.34 -24.35
CA THR A 56 -1.47 3.97 -23.13
C THR A 56 -2.89 4.54 -23.13
N ALA A 57 -3.07 5.83 -23.44
CA ALA A 57 -4.40 6.43 -23.58
C ALA A 57 -5.24 5.73 -24.64
N VAL A 58 -4.68 5.51 -25.83
CA VAL A 58 -5.38 4.82 -26.93
C VAL A 58 -5.83 3.43 -26.48
N PHE A 59 -4.95 2.68 -25.79
CA PHE A 59 -5.30 1.37 -25.25
C PHE A 59 -6.46 1.45 -24.26
N TYR A 60 -6.37 2.32 -23.24
CA TYR A 60 -7.42 2.48 -22.22
C TYR A 60 -8.77 2.92 -22.82
N PHE A 61 -8.77 3.82 -23.81
CA PHE A 61 -9.99 4.22 -24.50
C PHE A 61 -10.55 3.15 -25.45
N SER A 62 -9.70 2.24 -25.95
CA SER A 62 -10.13 1.11 -26.77
C SER A 62 -10.70 -0.05 -25.94
N TYR A 63 -10.41 -0.07 -24.64
CA TYR A 63 -10.90 -1.09 -23.73
C TYR A 63 -12.43 -1.00 -23.56
N PRO A 64 -13.16 -2.13 -23.37
CA PRO A 64 -14.62 -2.10 -23.30
C PRO A 64 -15.14 -1.09 -22.27
N LYS A 65 -15.96 -0.12 -22.72
CA LYS A 65 -16.43 0.99 -21.89
C LYS A 65 -17.15 0.50 -20.64
N GLU A 66 -17.96 -0.54 -20.76
CA GLU A 66 -18.68 -1.14 -19.63
C GLU A 66 -17.72 -1.66 -18.56
N LYS A 67 -16.56 -2.22 -18.94
CA LYS A 67 -15.55 -2.66 -17.98
C LYS A 67 -14.89 -1.48 -17.27
N ILE A 68 -14.55 -0.42 -18.00
CA ILE A 68 -13.97 0.80 -17.43
C ILE A 68 -14.93 1.45 -16.43
N CYS A 69 -16.21 1.59 -16.78
CA CYS A 69 -17.23 2.13 -15.86
C CYS A 69 -17.36 1.26 -14.60
N ARG A 70 -17.43 -0.07 -14.74
CA ARG A 70 -17.49 -0.99 -13.59
C ARG A 70 -16.26 -0.90 -12.68
N MET A 71 -15.07 -0.73 -13.25
CA MET A 71 -13.84 -0.53 -12.47
C MET A 71 -13.87 0.80 -11.73
N ALA A 72 -14.35 1.88 -12.36
CA ALA A 72 -14.47 3.18 -11.71
C ALA A 72 -15.48 3.17 -10.54
N GLU A 73 -16.62 2.50 -10.73
CA GLU A 73 -17.61 2.26 -9.67
C GLU A 73 -16.98 1.49 -8.52
N HIS A 74 -16.28 0.37 -8.82
CA HIS A 74 -15.63 -0.45 -7.80
C HIS A 74 -14.55 0.32 -7.01
N ILE A 75 -13.68 1.08 -7.68
CA ILE A 75 -12.68 1.96 -7.02
C ILE A 75 -13.38 2.97 -6.11
N THR A 76 -14.47 3.57 -6.57
CA THR A 76 -15.21 4.58 -5.80
C THR A 76 -15.93 3.97 -4.60
N ASP A 77 -16.55 2.81 -4.77
CA ASP A 77 -17.23 2.11 -3.68
C ASP A 77 -16.24 1.59 -2.63
N ALA A 78 -15.07 1.08 -3.04
CA ALA A 78 -13.98 0.74 -2.11
C ALA A 78 -13.56 1.97 -1.30
N PHE A 79 -13.33 3.11 -1.96
CA PHE A 79 -13.06 4.38 -1.27
C PHE A 79 -14.13 4.75 -0.23
N PHE A 80 -15.42 4.57 -0.51
CA PHE A 80 -16.46 4.83 0.49
C PHE A 80 -16.48 3.78 1.60
N HIS A 81 -16.26 2.52 1.27
CA HIS A 81 -16.22 1.43 2.25
C HIS A 81 -15.10 1.64 3.27
N GLY A 82 -13.97 2.23 2.89
CA GLY A 82 -12.88 2.59 3.81
C GLY A 82 -13.30 3.49 4.97
N PHE A 83 -14.36 4.31 4.85
CA PHE A 83 -14.91 5.04 6.01
C PHE A 83 -15.62 4.11 7.01
N ILE A 84 -16.27 3.07 6.50
CA ILE A 84 -17.02 2.09 7.31
C ILE A 84 -16.04 1.13 7.98
N SER A 85 -15.16 0.49 7.21
CA SER A 85 -14.24 -0.55 7.70
C SER A 85 -13.18 -0.04 8.66
N GLN A 86 -12.86 1.25 8.60
CA GLN A 86 -11.89 1.88 9.50
C GLN A 86 -12.53 2.73 10.59
N ASN A 87 -13.88 2.70 10.71
CA ASN A 87 -14.64 3.52 11.66
C ASN A 87 -14.27 5.02 11.59
N ARG A 88 -14.19 5.58 10.38
CA ARG A 88 -13.77 6.96 10.12
C ARG A 88 -14.96 7.83 9.79
N GLU A 89 -15.07 8.96 10.49
CA GLU A 89 -16.15 9.91 10.23
C GLU A 89 -15.79 10.89 9.10
N ARG A 90 -16.51 10.81 7.97
CA ARG A 90 -16.34 11.79 6.88
C ARG A 90 -16.81 13.19 7.28
N GLY A 91 -17.90 13.29 8.05
CA GLY A 91 -18.57 14.57 8.33
C GLY A 91 -19.09 15.25 7.05
N GLU A 92 -19.02 16.58 7.01
CA GLU A 92 -19.46 17.38 5.85
C GLU A 92 -18.41 17.51 4.74
N ARG A 93 -17.22 16.94 4.93
CA ARG A 93 -16.06 17.09 4.04
C ARG A 93 -16.31 16.50 2.65
N LYS A 94 -15.93 17.24 1.59
CA LYS A 94 -16.31 16.89 0.21
C LYS A 94 -15.16 16.60 -0.74
N ARG A 95 -13.95 17.08 -0.48
CA ARG A 95 -12.84 16.99 -1.44
C ARG A 95 -12.19 15.62 -1.45
N VAL A 96 -12.10 15.01 -2.64
CA VAL A 96 -11.39 13.75 -2.88
C VAL A 96 -10.24 14.01 -3.82
N ARG A 97 -9.01 13.76 -3.35
CA ARG A 97 -7.82 13.91 -4.20
C ARG A 97 -7.68 12.71 -5.14
N LEU A 98 -7.61 12.96 -6.44
CA LEU A 98 -7.47 11.95 -7.46
C LEU A 98 -6.07 12.01 -8.08
N PHE A 99 -5.35 10.89 -8.00
CA PHE A 99 -4.02 10.71 -8.58
C PHE A 99 -4.12 9.66 -9.69
N TYR A 100 -3.52 9.95 -10.85
CA TYR A 100 -3.39 9.00 -11.96
C TYR A 100 -2.13 9.30 -12.78
N ARG A 101 -1.78 8.37 -13.69
CA ARG A 101 -0.70 8.55 -14.68
C ARG A 101 -1.24 9.03 -16.01
N ILE A 102 -0.55 9.96 -16.67
CA ILE A 102 -0.92 10.41 -18.02
C ILE A 102 -0.96 9.18 -18.94
N GLY A 103 -2.06 8.99 -19.66
CA GLY A 103 -2.38 7.75 -20.37
C GLY A 103 -3.56 6.96 -19.76
N GLN A 104 -3.89 7.19 -18.50
CA GLN A 104 -4.98 6.47 -17.80
C GLN A 104 -6.32 7.23 -17.81
N GLU A 105 -6.46 8.26 -18.64
CA GLU A 105 -7.56 9.22 -18.58
C GLU A 105 -8.93 8.57 -18.79
N ALA A 106 -9.03 7.51 -19.61
CA ALA A 106 -10.31 6.83 -19.84
C ALA A 106 -10.91 6.26 -18.54
N LEU A 107 -10.08 5.77 -17.61
CA LEU A 107 -10.52 5.31 -16.29
C LEU A 107 -10.67 6.49 -15.32
N ALA A 108 -9.68 7.39 -15.27
CA ALA A 108 -9.68 8.50 -14.33
C ALA A 108 -10.90 9.44 -14.51
N VAL A 109 -11.35 9.65 -15.75
CA VAL A 109 -12.55 10.48 -16.02
C VAL A 109 -13.82 9.82 -15.48
N GLN A 110 -13.93 8.49 -15.56
CA GLN A 110 -15.08 7.77 -14.98
C GLN A 110 -15.02 7.78 -13.46
N VAL A 111 -13.84 7.63 -12.85
CA VAL A 111 -13.68 7.76 -11.39
C VAL A 111 -14.08 9.16 -10.93
N ALA A 112 -13.65 10.22 -11.64
CA ALA A 112 -14.06 11.59 -11.34
C ALA A 112 -15.59 11.77 -11.43
N HIS A 113 -16.24 11.18 -12.43
CA HIS A 113 -17.70 11.19 -12.53
C HIS A 113 -18.37 10.46 -11.36
N CYS A 114 -17.90 9.26 -10.96
CA CYS A 114 -18.45 8.54 -9.82
C CYS A 114 -18.32 9.32 -8.50
N ILE A 115 -17.21 10.05 -8.31
CA ILE A 115 -17.03 10.97 -7.17
C ILE A 115 -18.10 12.08 -7.19
N GLU A 116 -18.31 12.72 -8.36
CA GLU A 116 -19.31 13.78 -8.54
C GLU A 116 -20.75 13.28 -8.31
N GLU A 117 -21.08 12.08 -8.80
CA GLU A 117 -22.40 11.45 -8.61
C GLU A 117 -22.73 11.17 -7.13
N LYS A 118 -21.70 10.92 -6.31
CA LYS A 118 -21.84 10.75 -4.85
C LYS A 118 -21.86 12.09 -4.11
N GLY A 119 -21.89 13.22 -4.82
CA GLY A 119 -21.98 14.57 -4.28
C GLY A 119 -20.66 15.11 -3.70
N LEU A 120 -19.53 14.50 -4.09
CA LEU A 120 -18.19 14.91 -3.68
C LEU A 120 -17.49 15.73 -4.77
N LEU A 121 -16.35 16.31 -4.43
CA LEU A 121 -15.59 17.21 -5.31
C LEU A 121 -14.23 16.57 -5.65
N PRO A 122 -14.05 16.06 -6.89
CA PRO A 122 -12.75 15.53 -7.30
C PRO A 122 -11.74 16.69 -7.43
N VAL A 123 -10.56 16.50 -6.86
CA VAL A 123 -9.40 17.39 -6.98
C VAL A 123 -8.29 16.58 -7.63
N VAL A 124 -8.05 16.82 -8.92
CA VAL A 124 -6.98 16.12 -9.64
C VAL A 124 -5.64 16.74 -9.25
N ILE A 125 -4.75 15.90 -8.73
CA ILE A 125 -3.37 16.29 -8.40
C ILE A 125 -2.49 16.06 -9.62
N ASP A 126 -1.58 16.99 -9.91
CA ASP A 126 -0.60 16.96 -11.00
C ASP A 126 -0.25 15.54 -11.52
N PRO A 127 -0.91 15.06 -12.60
CA PRO A 127 -0.79 13.68 -13.08
C PRO A 127 0.63 13.37 -13.54
N VAL A 128 1.21 12.27 -13.07
CA VAL A 128 2.63 11.97 -13.31
C VAL A 128 2.81 11.26 -14.67
N LEU A 129 3.86 11.61 -15.42
CA LEU A 129 4.29 10.85 -16.60
C LEU A 129 4.84 9.47 -16.19
N GLU A 130 4.96 8.52 -17.12
CA GLU A 130 5.62 7.23 -16.85
C GLU A 130 7.07 7.50 -16.43
N ARG A 131 7.80 8.25 -17.26
CA ARG A 131 9.09 8.83 -16.90
C ARG A 131 8.89 9.95 -15.89
N ARG A 132 9.32 9.74 -14.65
CA ARG A 132 9.57 10.88 -13.75
C ARG A 132 10.68 11.74 -14.35
N ILE A 133 10.29 12.80 -15.05
CA ILE A 133 11.17 13.95 -15.27
C ILE A 133 11.38 14.53 -13.89
N GLU A 134 12.64 14.59 -13.44
CA GLU A 134 12.99 15.36 -12.25
C GLU A 134 12.45 16.77 -12.49
N LYS A 135 11.38 17.18 -11.78
CA LYS A 135 10.98 18.59 -11.75
C LYS A 135 12.25 19.37 -11.45
N GLU A 136 12.57 20.38 -12.26
CA GLU A 136 13.72 21.27 -12.02
C GLU A 136 13.79 21.55 -10.53
N GLN A 137 14.77 20.93 -9.89
CA GLN A 137 14.93 21.03 -8.46
C GLN A 137 15.39 22.46 -8.23
N PHE A 138 14.57 23.25 -7.54
CA PHE A 138 15.13 24.38 -6.84
C PHE A 138 16.29 23.84 -6.00
N ASP A 139 17.44 24.51 -6.04
CA ASP A 139 18.52 24.28 -5.07
C ASP A 139 17.95 24.58 -3.68
N THR A 140 17.36 23.57 -3.06
CA THR A 140 16.89 23.56 -1.69
C THR A 140 18.01 23.16 -0.73
N ASP A 141 19.16 22.71 -1.24
CA ASP A 141 20.36 22.44 -0.44
C ASP A 141 20.86 23.74 0.22
N SER A 142 20.63 24.88 -0.43
CA SER A 142 20.95 26.22 0.10
C SER A 142 19.92 26.80 1.08
N VAL A 143 18.78 26.13 1.34
CA VAL A 143 17.72 26.62 2.24
C VAL A 143 17.62 25.73 3.48
N ALA A 144 17.71 26.33 4.66
CA ALA A 144 17.55 25.61 5.93
C ALA A 144 16.17 24.93 5.98
N LYS A 145 16.13 23.66 6.40
CA LYS A 145 14.92 22.84 6.51
C LYS A 145 13.82 23.54 7.32
N GLU A 146 14.20 24.24 8.38
CA GLU A 146 13.32 25.00 9.24
C GLU A 146 12.60 26.12 8.48
N ALA A 147 13.32 26.86 7.63
CA ALA A 147 12.73 27.92 6.81
C ALA A 147 11.73 27.37 5.77
N LEU A 148 11.94 26.14 5.29
CA LEU A 148 11.00 25.48 4.40
C LEU A 148 9.73 25.03 5.13
N ILE A 149 9.86 24.53 6.36
CA ILE A 149 8.72 24.18 7.22
C ILE A 149 7.87 25.43 7.49
N ASP A 150 8.51 26.54 7.88
CA ASP A 150 7.81 27.82 8.13
C ASP A 150 7.02 28.30 6.89
N LEU A 151 7.56 28.09 5.69
CA LEU A 151 6.87 28.43 4.44
C LEU A 151 5.64 27.54 4.23
N TYR A 152 5.77 26.22 4.43
CA TYR A 152 4.63 25.31 4.35
C TYR A 152 3.55 25.68 5.37
N GLU A 153 3.91 25.98 6.61
CA GLU A 153 2.96 26.39 7.65
C GLU A 153 2.18 27.65 7.24
N GLN A 154 2.88 28.66 6.71
CA GLN A 154 2.24 29.90 6.25
C GLN A 154 1.26 29.66 5.10
N VAL A 155 1.63 28.80 4.14
CA VAL A 155 0.78 28.52 2.97
C VAL A 155 -0.40 27.63 3.36
N PHE A 156 -0.20 26.56 4.13
CA PHE A 156 -1.31 25.72 4.61
C PHE A 156 -2.29 26.52 5.48
N TYR A 157 -1.80 27.44 6.31
CA TYR A 157 -2.68 28.32 7.08
C TYR A 157 -3.61 29.16 6.18
N ARG A 158 -3.13 29.61 5.02
CA ARG A 158 -3.94 30.35 4.03
C ARG A 158 -5.04 29.48 3.43
N TYR A 159 -4.76 28.20 3.16
CA TYR A 159 -5.69 27.24 2.55
C TYR A 159 -6.30 26.26 3.57
N GLN A 160 -6.29 26.60 4.85
CA GLN A 160 -6.61 25.65 5.93
C GLN A 160 -8.04 25.11 5.85
N LYS A 161 -8.99 25.93 5.38
CA LYS A 161 -10.41 25.53 5.29
C LYS A 161 -10.62 24.53 4.17
N GLU A 162 -10.04 24.79 3.01
CA GLU A 162 -10.10 23.94 1.83
C GLU A 162 -9.31 22.64 2.06
N THR A 163 -8.18 22.74 2.75
CA THR A 163 -7.36 21.60 3.14
C THR A 163 -8.11 20.70 4.13
N ALA A 164 -8.74 21.27 5.16
CA ALA A 164 -9.53 20.51 6.13
C ALA A 164 -10.80 19.87 5.54
N ASP A 165 -11.25 20.31 4.36
CA ASP A 165 -12.37 19.71 3.63
C ASP A 165 -11.98 18.45 2.81
N VAL A 166 -10.68 18.10 2.77
CA VAL A 166 -10.23 16.85 2.17
C VAL A 166 -10.72 15.67 3.02
N CYS A 167 -11.51 14.80 2.41
CA CYS A 167 -12.02 13.59 3.06
C CYS A 167 -11.28 12.32 2.64
N GLY A 168 -10.46 12.37 1.60
CA GLY A 168 -9.67 11.22 1.21
C GLY A 168 -9.00 11.31 -0.15
N MET A 169 -8.44 10.18 -0.58
CA MET A 169 -7.66 10.09 -1.81
C MET A 169 -7.91 8.81 -2.59
N ILE A 170 -7.92 8.91 -3.92
CA ILE A 170 -7.97 7.78 -4.84
C ILE A 170 -6.72 7.84 -5.72
N GLY A 171 -5.97 6.74 -5.78
CA GLY A 171 -4.76 6.61 -6.59
C GLY A 171 -4.87 5.48 -7.60
N ILE A 172 -4.77 5.84 -8.88
CA ILE A 172 -4.61 4.91 -10.00
C ILE A 172 -3.12 4.91 -10.36
N GLY A 173 -2.46 3.80 -10.09
CA GLY A 173 -1.03 3.62 -10.36
C GLY A 173 -0.77 2.67 -11.51
N GLU A 174 0.51 2.49 -11.80
CA GLU A 174 1.00 1.56 -12.80
C GLU A 174 2.21 0.77 -12.28
N PHE A 175 2.51 -0.36 -12.90
CA PHE A 175 3.72 -1.13 -12.68
C PHE A 175 4.19 -1.81 -13.97
N GLY A 176 5.48 -2.11 -14.10
CA GLY A 176 6.04 -2.73 -15.30
C GLY A 176 7.51 -2.40 -15.52
N GLU A 177 7.96 -1.25 -15.01
CA GLU A 177 9.38 -0.89 -15.02
C GLU A 177 10.22 -1.90 -14.22
N LYS A 178 11.36 -2.31 -14.80
CA LYS A 178 12.33 -3.20 -14.13
C LYS A 178 13.27 -2.47 -13.17
N GLU A 179 13.49 -1.17 -13.40
CA GLU A 179 14.33 -0.32 -12.55
C GLU A 179 13.52 0.89 -12.08
N LYS A 180 13.31 1.00 -10.77
CA LYS A 180 12.69 2.19 -10.19
C LYS A 180 13.78 3.21 -9.88
N LYS A 181 13.65 4.42 -10.45
CA LYS A 181 14.59 5.52 -10.16
C LYS A 181 14.46 5.96 -8.69
N ARG A 182 15.59 5.99 -7.97
CA ARG A 182 15.65 6.44 -6.57
C ARG A 182 15.32 7.92 -6.45
N LYS A 183 14.40 8.29 -5.54
CA LYS A 183 14.27 9.68 -5.08
C LYS A 183 15.49 10.06 -4.23
N GLY A 184 16.05 11.25 -4.46
CA GLY A 184 17.14 11.81 -3.64
C GLY A 184 16.71 12.08 -2.19
N ASN A 185 17.68 12.05 -1.26
CA ASN A 185 17.44 12.19 0.18
C ASN A 185 16.78 13.52 0.58
N LEU A 186 17.13 14.62 -0.08
CA LEU A 186 16.56 15.95 0.18
C LEU A 186 15.05 15.98 -0.14
N GLN A 187 14.64 15.43 -1.26
CA GLN A 187 13.23 15.37 -1.65
C GLN A 187 12.38 14.59 -0.65
N LYS A 188 12.92 13.48 -0.11
CA LYS A 188 12.28 12.73 0.98
C LYS A 188 12.10 13.60 2.23
N GLN A 189 13.10 14.42 2.58
CA GLN A 189 13.00 15.30 3.76
C GLN A 189 11.96 16.41 3.57
N ILE A 190 11.84 16.97 2.36
CA ILE A 190 10.82 17.98 2.02
C ILE A 190 9.42 17.37 2.11
N GLU A 191 9.24 16.16 1.57
CA GLU A 191 7.96 15.42 1.61
C GLU A 191 7.53 15.13 3.06
N ILE A 192 8.47 14.71 3.92
CA ILE A 192 8.21 14.50 5.35
C ILE A 192 7.84 15.82 6.05
N ALA A 193 8.56 16.91 5.77
CA ALA A 193 8.29 18.22 6.35
C ALA A 193 6.90 18.74 5.97
N ARG A 194 6.56 18.67 4.67
CA ARG A 194 5.23 19.02 4.16
C ARG A 194 4.14 18.20 4.84
N ARG A 195 4.30 16.88 4.91
CA ARG A 195 3.29 15.97 5.48
C ARG A 195 2.97 16.30 6.93
N LYS A 196 4.00 16.62 7.73
CA LYS A 196 3.83 17.02 9.14
C LYS A 196 3.01 18.31 9.32
N VAL A 197 3.15 19.26 8.41
CA VAL A 197 2.33 20.49 8.45
C VAL A 197 0.90 20.17 8.01
N GLU A 198 0.74 19.40 6.95
CA GLU A 198 -0.56 19.01 6.40
C GLU A 198 -1.40 18.19 7.40
N GLU A 199 -0.78 17.29 8.16
CA GLU A 199 -1.42 16.45 9.19
C GLU A 199 -2.12 17.28 10.29
N GLN A 200 -1.76 18.56 10.45
CA GLN A 200 -2.45 19.48 11.39
C GLN A 200 -3.86 19.87 10.91
N TYR A 201 -4.10 19.80 9.61
CA TYR A 201 -5.36 20.18 8.97
C TYR A 201 -6.12 18.96 8.43
N VAL A 202 -5.39 17.92 8.04
CA VAL A 202 -5.94 16.68 7.50
C VAL A 202 -5.47 15.51 8.34
N ARG A 203 -6.31 15.09 9.29
CA ARG A 203 -5.98 13.97 10.18
C ARG A 203 -6.03 12.66 9.40
N PRO A 204 -4.94 11.87 9.32
CA PRO A 204 -4.94 10.59 8.62
C PRO A 204 -6.01 9.60 9.13
N SER A 205 -6.32 9.65 10.42
CA SER A 205 -7.37 8.84 11.06
C SER A 205 -8.78 9.15 10.57
N GLU A 206 -8.98 10.22 9.83
CA GLU A 206 -10.29 10.63 9.34
C GLU A 206 -10.44 10.56 7.82
N LEU A 207 -9.37 10.18 7.11
CA LEU A 207 -9.37 10.07 5.66
C LEU A 207 -9.75 8.67 5.24
N SER A 208 -10.50 8.53 4.16
CA SER A 208 -10.49 7.26 3.40
C SER A 208 -9.47 7.31 2.27
N PHE A 209 -9.00 6.15 1.83
CA PHE A 209 -8.15 6.05 0.65
C PHE A 209 -8.47 4.82 -0.17
N CYS A 210 -8.28 4.88 -1.48
CA CYS A 210 -8.30 3.73 -2.37
C CYS A 210 -7.08 3.76 -3.29
N LYS A 211 -6.25 2.72 -3.29
CA LYS A 211 -5.16 2.56 -4.26
C LYS A 211 -5.40 1.35 -5.14
N VAL A 212 -5.24 1.52 -6.45
CA VAL A 212 -5.29 0.45 -7.45
C VAL A 212 -4.14 0.63 -8.41
N VAL A 213 -3.62 -0.47 -8.96
CA VAL A 213 -2.50 -0.45 -9.91
C VAL A 213 -2.78 -1.34 -11.11
N PHE A 214 -2.27 -0.92 -12.26
CA PHE A 214 -2.39 -1.66 -13.52
C PHE A 214 -1.02 -1.87 -14.17
N PRO A 215 -0.85 -2.86 -15.05
CA PRO A 215 0.38 -2.99 -15.83
C PRO A 215 0.58 -1.76 -16.74
N SER A 216 1.85 -1.38 -17.01
CA SER A 216 2.23 -0.42 -18.05
C SER A 216 2.76 -1.12 -19.30
N LEU A 217 2.91 -0.38 -20.40
CA LEU A 217 3.41 -0.91 -21.68
C LEU A 217 4.83 -1.49 -21.58
N GLU A 218 5.61 -1.13 -20.55
CA GLU A 218 6.95 -1.66 -20.27
C GLU A 218 6.97 -3.19 -20.00
N ILE A 219 5.82 -3.79 -19.67
CA ILE A 219 5.65 -5.25 -19.65
C ILE A 219 5.94 -5.88 -21.03
N GLY A 220 5.77 -5.13 -22.11
CA GLY A 220 6.07 -5.54 -23.47
C GLY A 220 5.04 -6.51 -24.04
N LYS A 221 5.52 -7.58 -24.68
CA LYS A 221 4.66 -8.45 -25.54
C LYS A 221 3.49 -9.11 -24.82
N GLN A 222 3.57 -9.29 -23.51
CA GLN A 222 2.52 -9.92 -22.70
C GLN A 222 1.57 -8.90 -22.06
N PHE A 223 1.78 -7.60 -22.29
CA PHE A 223 1.04 -6.51 -21.67
C PHE A 223 -0.47 -6.75 -21.66
N GLN A 224 -1.08 -6.97 -22.82
CA GLN A 224 -2.53 -7.10 -22.93
C GLN A 224 -3.07 -8.27 -22.09
N HIS A 225 -2.40 -9.44 -22.11
CA HIS A 225 -2.82 -10.59 -21.32
C HIS A 225 -2.68 -10.36 -19.81
N ILE A 226 -1.58 -9.73 -19.39
CA ILE A 226 -1.34 -9.40 -17.98
C ILE A 226 -2.33 -8.32 -17.52
N PHE A 227 -2.59 -7.32 -18.37
CA PHE A 227 -3.58 -6.28 -18.12
C PHE A 227 -4.96 -6.89 -17.90
N ASP A 228 -5.41 -7.78 -18.79
CA ASP A 228 -6.70 -8.46 -18.65
C ASP A 228 -6.78 -9.27 -17.34
N GLU A 229 -5.75 -10.05 -17.00
CA GLU A 229 -5.77 -10.84 -15.76
C GLU A 229 -5.77 -9.98 -14.49
N ILE A 230 -4.98 -8.91 -14.47
CA ILE A 230 -4.92 -7.96 -13.35
C ILE A 230 -6.22 -7.16 -13.26
N PHE A 231 -6.79 -6.72 -14.38
CA PHE A 231 -8.06 -5.99 -14.41
C PHE A 231 -9.20 -6.84 -13.85
N GLU A 232 -9.29 -8.11 -14.25
CA GLU A 232 -10.29 -9.04 -13.75
C GLU A 232 -10.02 -9.50 -12.31
N MET A 233 -8.78 -9.42 -11.81
CA MET A 233 -8.46 -9.63 -10.41
C MET A 233 -8.87 -8.42 -9.56
N ASN A 234 -8.61 -7.21 -10.06
CA ASN A 234 -9.01 -5.96 -9.40
C ASN A 234 -10.53 -5.78 -9.35
N LEU A 235 -11.30 -6.41 -10.24
CA LEU A 235 -12.78 -6.42 -10.20
C LEU A 235 -13.38 -7.54 -9.33
N GLU A 236 -12.55 -8.42 -8.77
CA GLU A 236 -13.05 -9.57 -8.01
C GLU A 236 -13.66 -9.13 -6.69
N GLN A 237 -14.93 -9.51 -6.46
CA GLN A 237 -15.66 -9.14 -5.25
C GLN A 237 -15.11 -9.89 -4.04
N SER A 238 -14.86 -9.15 -2.96
CA SER A 238 -14.16 -9.62 -1.77
C SER A 238 -15.03 -10.35 -0.76
N GLU A 239 -16.35 -10.12 -0.75
CA GLU A 239 -17.28 -10.58 0.30
C GLU A 239 -17.15 -12.08 0.64
N GLU A 240 -16.94 -12.92 -0.38
CA GLU A 240 -16.77 -14.35 -0.15
C GLU A 240 -15.40 -14.68 0.47
N PHE A 241 -14.34 -13.99 0.03
CA PHE A 241 -13.01 -14.14 0.57
C PHE A 241 -12.90 -13.59 1.99
N GLU A 242 -13.62 -12.52 2.31
CA GLU A 242 -13.72 -11.97 3.66
C GLU A 242 -14.30 -12.98 4.65
N LYS A 243 -15.32 -13.75 4.25
CA LYS A 243 -15.86 -14.84 5.09
C LYS A 243 -14.82 -15.93 5.33
N ILE A 244 -13.99 -16.25 4.34
CA ILE A 244 -12.91 -17.24 4.51
C ILE A 244 -11.77 -16.68 5.36
N GLN A 245 -11.45 -15.39 5.19
CA GLN A 245 -10.52 -14.67 6.03
C GLN A 245 -10.98 -14.67 7.49
N GLN A 246 -12.29 -14.53 7.77
CA GLN A 246 -12.81 -14.66 9.13
C GLN A 246 -12.54 -16.04 9.74
N ILE A 247 -12.68 -17.12 8.96
CA ILE A 247 -12.32 -18.48 9.42
C ILE A 247 -10.84 -18.56 9.76
N LEU A 248 -9.97 -17.93 8.95
CA LEU A 248 -8.53 -17.82 9.26
C LEU A 248 -8.30 -17.06 10.58
N ILE A 249 -8.96 -15.93 10.77
CA ILE A 249 -8.88 -15.11 11.99
C ILE A 249 -9.32 -15.91 13.21
N ASP A 250 -10.47 -16.59 13.15
CA ASP A 250 -10.98 -17.40 14.25
C ASP A 250 -10.01 -18.54 14.63
N GLY A 251 -9.28 -19.10 13.65
CA GLY A 251 -8.21 -20.07 13.89
C GLY A 251 -6.96 -19.44 14.53
N LEU A 252 -6.56 -18.26 14.07
CA LEU A 252 -5.39 -17.53 14.56
C LEU A 252 -5.59 -16.96 15.97
N ASP A 253 -6.79 -16.49 16.30
CA ASP A 253 -7.17 -15.95 17.62
C ASP A 253 -7.13 -16.99 18.75
N GLN A 254 -7.03 -18.28 18.41
CA GLN A 254 -6.81 -19.36 19.37
C GLN A 254 -5.33 -19.53 19.72
N CYS A 255 -4.42 -18.97 18.91
CA CYS A 255 -2.99 -19.22 19.01
C CYS A 255 -2.30 -18.19 19.94
N LEU A 256 -1.41 -18.67 20.81
CA LEU A 256 -0.50 -17.82 21.58
C LEU A 256 0.65 -17.31 20.70
N TRP A 257 1.10 -18.13 19.76
CA TRP A 257 2.16 -17.80 18.82
C TRP A 257 1.99 -18.63 17.55
N VAL A 258 2.57 -18.13 16.46
CA VAL A 258 2.54 -18.74 15.13
C VAL A 258 3.98 -18.99 14.68
N ARG A 259 4.24 -20.17 14.10
CA ARG A 259 5.51 -20.52 13.46
C ARG A 259 5.39 -20.46 11.96
N ILE A 260 6.38 -19.85 11.33
CA ILE A 260 6.59 -19.84 9.88
C ILE A 260 7.86 -20.62 9.58
N ILE A 261 7.75 -21.60 8.68
CA ILE A 261 8.88 -22.44 8.24
C ILE A 261 9.02 -22.33 6.72
N GLY A 262 10.19 -21.86 6.29
CA GLY A 262 10.58 -21.80 4.88
C GLY A 262 10.78 -23.19 4.27
N LYS A 263 10.44 -23.31 3.00
CA LYS A 263 10.74 -24.47 2.16
C LYS A 263 12.09 -24.25 1.50
N LYS A 264 12.98 -25.25 1.62
CA LYS A 264 14.33 -25.15 1.06
C LYS A 264 14.28 -24.70 -0.42
N PRO A 265 15.12 -23.72 -0.81
CA PRO A 265 16.27 -23.21 -0.05
C PRO A 265 15.95 -22.07 0.94
N ASN A 266 14.69 -21.61 1.04
CA ASN A 266 14.29 -20.65 2.05
C ASN A 266 14.58 -21.20 3.46
N GLN A 267 15.18 -20.36 4.31
CA GLN A 267 15.72 -20.73 5.62
C GLN A 267 14.87 -20.17 6.77
N THR A 268 13.71 -19.59 6.46
CA THR A 268 12.84 -18.99 7.46
C THR A 268 12.49 -20.01 8.53
N TYR A 269 12.69 -19.60 9.78
CA TYR A 269 12.26 -20.31 10.97
C TYR A 269 11.97 -19.24 12.01
N LEU A 270 10.73 -18.80 12.06
CA LEU A 270 10.32 -17.61 12.78
C LEU A 270 9.09 -17.92 13.62
N ASP A 271 9.17 -17.61 14.91
CA ASP A 271 8.04 -17.58 15.81
C ASP A 271 7.56 -16.15 15.97
N VAL A 272 6.27 -15.92 15.76
CA VAL A 272 5.61 -14.62 15.93
C VAL A 272 4.65 -14.73 17.11
N GLN A 273 4.87 -13.91 18.13
CA GLN A 273 4.06 -13.90 19.34
C GLN A 273 2.77 -13.10 19.12
N MET A 274 1.62 -13.73 19.37
CA MET A 274 0.32 -13.07 19.28
C MET A 274 -0.02 -12.35 20.59
N GLN A 275 -0.85 -11.31 20.51
CA GLN A 275 -1.44 -10.70 21.71
C GLN A 275 -2.37 -11.68 22.41
N ARG A 276 -2.46 -11.58 23.74
CA ARG A 276 -3.41 -12.40 24.50
C ARG A 276 -4.81 -11.81 24.36
N ILE A 277 -5.76 -12.64 23.95
CA ILE A 277 -7.19 -12.30 23.93
C ILE A 277 -7.80 -12.73 25.26
N GLU A 278 -8.36 -11.77 26.00
CA GLU A 278 -8.99 -12.03 27.31
C GLU A 278 -10.44 -12.52 27.14
N ASN A 279 -11.17 -12.00 26.15
CA ASN A 279 -12.53 -12.43 25.83
C ASN A 279 -12.71 -12.64 24.32
N ARG A 280 -12.59 -13.90 23.85
CA ARG A 280 -12.73 -14.26 22.42
C ARG A 280 -14.12 -14.01 21.83
N GLU A 281 -15.16 -13.83 22.65
CA GLU A 281 -16.50 -13.46 22.14
C GLU A 281 -16.61 -11.98 21.77
N GLN A 282 -15.72 -11.14 22.30
CA GLN A 282 -15.77 -9.67 22.13
C GLN A 282 -14.51 -9.09 21.49
N GLN A 283 -13.44 -9.86 21.41
CA GLN A 283 -12.11 -9.39 21.02
C GLN A 283 -11.50 -10.31 19.97
N THR A 284 -10.75 -9.72 19.05
CA THR A 284 -9.92 -10.40 18.06
C THR A 284 -8.57 -9.70 17.96
N ASN A 285 -7.56 -10.40 17.46
CA ASN A 285 -6.27 -9.80 17.12
C ASN A 285 -6.18 -9.33 15.68
N PHE A 286 -6.98 -9.90 14.77
CA PHE A 286 -6.79 -9.70 13.34
C PHE A 286 -7.94 -8.94 12.69
N MET A 287 -7.62 -8.20 11.64
CA MET A 287 -8.59 -7.51 10.79
C MET A 287 -8.56 -8.07 9.37
N ASN A 288 -9.74 -8.22 8.77
CA ASN A 288 -9.89 -8.53 7.35
C ASN A 288 -9.48 -7.33 6.48
N CYS A 289 -8.82 -7.61 5.36
CA CYS A 289 -8.61 -6.64 4.29
C CYS A 289 -9.34 -7.12 3.03
N GLY A 290 -10.58 -6.66 2.88
CA GLY A 290 -11.49 -6.93 1.75
C GLY A 290 -11.18 -6.12 0.50
N GLY A 291 -10.11 -5.32 0.50
CA GLY A 291 -9.80 -4.43 -0.61
C GLY A 291 -10.49 -3.06 -0.53
N ASP A 292 -11.00 -2.73 0.66
CA ASP A 292 -11.71 -1.48 0.97
C ASP A 292 -10.80 -0.24 1.04
N LEU A 293 -9.50 -0.46 0.93
CA LEU A 293 -8.47 0.59 0.96
C LEU A 293 -7.43 0.42 -0.15
N ASN A 294 -7.20 -0.83 -0.55
CA ASN A 294 -6.18 -1.25 -1.50
C ASN A 294 -6.78 -2.33 -2.38
N ILE A 295 -6.88 -2.08 -3.68
CA ILE A 295 -7.32 -3.06 -4.68
C ILE A 295 -6.08 -3.71 -5.29
N PRO A 296 -5.99 -5.06 -5.33
CA PRO A 296 -7.05 -6.03 -4.99
C PRO A 296 -7.15 -6.33 -3.49
N TYR A 297 -8.25 -6.98 -3.09
CA TYR A 297 -8.39 -7.60 -1.76
C TYR A 297 -7.24 -8.57 -1.46
N GLY A 298 -7.02 -8.87 -0.17
CA GLY A 298 -6.44 -10.17 0.17
C GLY A 298 -5.35 -10.18 1.22
N GLU A 299 -5.63 -9.74 2.44
CA GLU A 299 -4.91 -10.23 3.61
C GLU A 299 -5.77 -10.23 4.88
N VAL A 300 -5.24 -10.88 5.92
CA VAL A 300 -5.59 -10.62 7.33
C VAL A 300 -4.34 -10.18 8.05
N PHE A 301 -4.44 -9.17 8.93
CA PHE A 301 -3.25 -8.59 9.56
C PHE A 301 -3.46 -8.24 11.04
N THR A 302 -2.36 -8.14 11.79
CA THR A 302 -2.33 -7.82 13.22
C THR A 302 -1.02 -7.13 13.61
N THR A 303 -0.99 -6.42 14.74
CA THR A 303 0.27 -6.01 15.39
C THR A 303 0.72 -7.10 16.38
N PRO A 304 1.81 -7.83 16.11
CA PRO A 304 2.30 -8.87 17.03
C PRO A 304 2.95 -8.26 18.29
N GLN A 305 3.14 -9.08 19.32
CA GLN A 305 4.02 -8.72 20.43
C GLN A 305 5.48 -8.74 19.96
N LEU A 306 6.29 -7.82 20.49
CA LEU A 306 7.74 -7.87 20.30
C LEU A 306 8.30 -9.07 21.09
N LYS A 307 8.05 -9.09 22.40
CA LYS A 307 8.56 -10.15 23.27
C LYS A 307 8.02 -11.50 22.83
N GLY A 308 8.91 -12.47 22.66
CA GLY A 308 8.57 -13.80 22.18
C GLY A 308 8.59 -13.95 20.65
N THR A 309 8.63 -12.86 19.88
CA THR A 309 8.84 -12.94 18.42
C THR A 309 10.32 -13.12 18.12
N ASN A 310 10.71 -14.32 17.67
CA ASN A 310 12.12 -14.73 17.58
C ASN A 310 12.37 -15.61 16.35
N GLY A 311 13.56 -15.48 15.77
CA GLY A 311 14.03 -16.39 14.73
C GLY A 311 14.50 -15.68 13.47
N LEU A 312 14.57 -16.42 12.37
CA LEU A 312 15.08 -15.94 11.09
C LEU A 312 13.94 -15.76 10.09
N LEU A 313 13.82 -14.55 9.53
CA LEU A 313 13.13 -14.30 8.27
C LEU A 313 14.17 -14.31 7.14
N HIS A 314 14.01 -15.20 6.16
CA HIS A 314 14.87 -15.28 4.99
C HIS A 314 14.02 -15.18 3.71
N ILE A 315 14.37 -14.25 2.81
CA ILE A 315 13.79 -14.12 1.47
C ILE A 315 14.89 -14.26 0.43
N GLN A 316 14.68 -15.11 -0.57
CA GLN A 316 15.68 -15.35 -1.63
C GLN A 316 15.86 -14.12 -2.52
N ASP A 317 14.76 -13.56 -3.00
CA ASP A 317 14.74 -12.40 -3.88
C ASP A 317 13.53 -11.53 -3.53
N ILE A 318 13.76 -10.24 -3.30
CA ILE A 318 12.67 -9.29 -3.08
C ILE A 318 13.04 -7.89 -3.52
N PHE A 319 12.08 -7.17 -4.08
CA PHE A 319 12.23 -5.77 -4.45
C PHE A 319 11.62 -4.86 -3.38
N LEU A 320 12.45 -4.12 -2.64
CA LEU A 320 12.05 -3.22 -1.56
C LEU A 320 12.66 -1.83 -1.78
N GLN A 321 11.85 -0.78 -1.63
CA GLN A 321 12.30 0.62 -1.71
C GLN A 321 13.23 0.93 -2.91
N ASP A 322 12.79 0.55 -4.11
CA ASP A 322 13.54 0.79 -5.35
C ASP A 322 14.87 0.02 -5.45
N ARG A 323 15.00 -1.08 -4.71
CA ARG A 323 16.18 -1.94 -4.71
C ARG A 323 15.80 -3.42 -4.64
N LYS A 324 16.45 -4.23 -5.48
CA LYS A 324 16.41 -5.70 -5.34
C LYS A 324 17.40 -6.15 -4.26
N TYR A 325 16.94 -7.00 -3.36
CA TYR A 325 17.73 -7.68 -2.35
C TYR A 325 17.78 -9.16 -2.67
N HIS A 326 18.99 -9.71 -2.69
CA HIS A 326 19.25 -11.14 -2.81
C HIS A 326 19.61 -11.72 -1.45
N ASN A 327 19.12 -12.93 -1.15
CA ASN A 327 19.38 -13.66 0.09
C ASN A 327 19.21 -12.79 1.36
N LEU A 328 18.11 -12.03 1.42
CA LEU A 328 17.81 -11.11 2.52
C LEU A 328 17.49 -11.92 3.79
N LYS A 329 18.26 -11.71 4.84
CA LYS A 329 18.10 -12.36 6.14
C LYS A 329 17.98 -11.34 7.25
N LEU A 330 16.97 -11.50 8.09
CA LEU A 330 16.72 -10.67 9.27
C LEU A 330 16.51 -11.61 10.48
N TRP A 331 17.37 -11.49 11.48
CA TRP A 331 17.26 -12.24 12.74
C TRP A 331 16.59 -11.38 13.80
N PHE A 332 15.54 -11.93 14.42
CA PHE A 332 14.77 -11.28 15.46
C PHE A 332 15.05 -11.90 16.82
N GLU A 333 15.27 -11.04 17.81
CA GLU A 333 15.22 -11.38 19.24
C GLU A 333 14.24 -10.44 19.93
N ASP A 334 13.21 -11.00 20.56
CA ASP A 334 12.09 -10.25 21.15
C ASP A 334 11.58 -9.12 20.23
N GLY A 335 11.38 -9.47 18.95
CA GLY A 335 10.77 -8.61 17.95
C GLY A 335 11.67 -7.50 17.41
N GLU A 336 12.89 -7.33 17.92
CA GLU A 336 13.87 -6.38 17.38
C GLU A 336 14.88 -7.12 16.49
N ILE A 337 15.30 -6.50 15.38
CA ILE A 337 16.32 -7.09 14.51
C ILE A 337 17.69 -6.98 15.19
N VAL A 338 18.32 -8.13 15.48
CA VAL A 338 19.62 -8.22 16.16
C VAL A 338 20.77 -8.54 15.22
N ASP A 339 20.49 -9.18 14.08
CA ASP A 339 21.44 -9.41 13.01
C ASP A 339 20.73 -9.41 11.66
N PHE A 340 21.47 -9.14 10.59
CA PHE A 340 20.91 -9.07 9.25
C PHE A 340 21.99 -9.17 8.19
N SER A 341 21.63 -9.65 7.02
CA SER A 341 22.50 -9.64 5.85
C SER A 341 21.70 -9.74 4.55
N CYS A 342 22.33 -9.34 3.45
CA CYS A 342 21.90 -9.67 2.11
C CYS A 342 23.14 -9.96 1.25
N GLU A 343 22.93 -10.34 0.00
CA GLU A 343 24.01 -10.54 -0.97
C GLU A 343 24.09 -9.40 -1.98
N GLU A 344 25.33 -8.97 -2.26
CA GLU A 344 25.69 -8.06 -3.35
C GLU A 344 26.97 -8.61 -4.01
N ASP A 345 26.97 -8.72 -5.34
CA ASP A 345 28.07 -9.31 -6.11
C ASP A 345 28.51 -10.71 -5.61
N GLY A 346 27.55 -11.52 -5.15
CA GLY A 346 27.78 -12.87 -4.62
C GLY A 346 28.49 -12.90 -3.26
N ARG A 347 28.50 -11.78 -2.51
CA ARG A 347 29.09 -11.69 -1.17
C ARG A 347 28.05 -11.20 -0.17
N GLU A 348 28.08 -11.80 1.01
CA GLU A 348 27.26 -11.36 2.14
C GLU A 348 27.69 -9.96 2.61
N THR A 349 26.73 -9.06 2.78
CA THR A 349 26.93 -7.66 3.16
C THR A 349 25.75 -7.12 3.98
N LYS A 350 26.00 -6.03 4.71
CA LYS A 350 25.00 -5.29 5.50
C LYS A 350 24.68 -3.91 4.90
N GLY A 351 25.55 -3.37 4.05
CA GLY A 351 25.50 -2.00 3.54
C GLY A 351 24.15 -1.64 2.90
N PRO A 352 23.65 -2.41 1.92
CA PRO A 352 22.37 -2.16 1.28
C PRO A 352 21.16 -2.04 2.21
N ILE A 353 21.16 -2.78 3.32
CA ILE A 353 20.09 -2.78 4.30
C ILE A 353 20.17 -1.50 5.14
N LEU A 354 21.36 -1.14 5.63
CA LEU A 354 21.59 0.07 6.41
C LEU A 354 21.34 1.35 5.61
N GLU A 355 21.81 1.40 4.36
CA GLU A 355 21.75 2.59 3.50
C GLU A 355 20.33 2.90 3.00
N SER A 356 19.45 1.90 2.97
CA SER A 356 18.09 2.05 2.41
C SER A 356 17.01 1.60 3.39
N LEU A 357 16.90 0.30 3.66
CA LEU A 357 15.81 -0.26 4.48
C LEU A 357 15.77 0.37 5.86
N PHE A 358 16.91 0.46 6.55
CA PHE A 358 16.94 0.94 7.93
C PHE A 358 17.15 2.45 8.02
N TYR A 359 17.83 3.08 7.05
CA TYR A 359 18.19 4.50 7.12
C TYR A 359 17.00 5.40 7.54
N PRO A 360 17.13 6.23 8.60
CA PRO A 360 18.37 6.58 9.31
C PRO A 360 18.68 5.72 10.56
N TYR A 361 17.97 4.62 10.77
CA TYR A 361 18.13 3.74 11.92
C TYR A 361 19.17 2.65 11.68
N GLU A 362 19.63 2.01 12.76
CA GLU A 362 20.53 0.86 12.73
C GLU A 362 19.79 -0.47 12.83
N THR A 363 18.56 -0.44 13.32
CA THR A 363 17.65 -1.60 13.43
C THR A 363 16.20 -1.14 13.42
N LEU A 364 15.28 -2.07 13.19
CA LEU A 364 13.84 -1.87 13.21
C LEU A 364 13.16 -3.03 13.97
N PRO A 365 12.06 -2.76 14.69
CA PRO A 365 11.23 -3.80 15.28
C PRO A 365 10.31 -4.44 14.22
N VAL A 366 9.67 -5.56 14.56
CA VAL A 366 8.46 -6.01 13.87
C VAL A 366 7.29 -5.06 14.19
N GLY A 367 6.59 -4.62 13.16
CA GLY A 367 5.39 -3.79 13.24
C GLY A 367 4.11 -4.55 12.96
N GLU A 368 4.15 -5.49 12.00
CA GLU A 368 2.96 -6.22 11.56
C GLU A 368 3.28 -7.69 11.29
N PHE A 369 2.29 -8.54 11.52
CA PHE A 369 2.22 -9.88 10.97
C PHE A 369 0.91 -10.03 10.20
N ALA A 370 1.00 -10.57 8.99
CA ALA A 370 -0.14 -10.74 8.12
C ALA A 370 -0.02 -12.00 7.26
N ILE A 371 -1.17 -12.45 6.78
CA ILE A 371 -1.29 -13.54 5.83
C ILE A 371 -2.06 -13.02 4.62
N GLY A 372 -1.34 -12.81 3.52
CA GLY A 372 -1.95 -12.58 2.22
C GLY A 372 -2.86 -13.76 1.86
N THR A 373 -4.02 -13.48 1.27
CA THR A 373 -5.01 -14.50 0.87
C THR A 373 -5.36 -14.45 -0.62
N ASN A 374 -4.69 -13.59 -1.40
CA ASN A 374 -4.92 -13.48 -2.84
C ASN A 374 -4.03 -14.48 -3.62
N THR A 375 -4.46 -15.73 -3.66
CA THR A 375 -3.76 -16.80 -4.37
C THR A 375 -3.81 -16.65 -5.90
N ARG A 376 -4.78 -15.89 -6.42
CA ARG A 376 -4.85 -15.52 -7.84
C ARG A 376 -3.73 -14.56 -8.23
N ALA A 377 -3.44 -13.55 -7.40
CA ALA A 377 -2.28 -12.68 -7.57
C ALA A 377 -0.98 -13.48 -7.62
N PHE A 378 -0.84 -14.45 -6.70
CA PHE A 378 0.31 -15.36 -6.69
C PHE A 378 0.44 -16.14 -8.01
N ARG A 379 -0.65 -16.74 -8.49
CA ARG A 379 -0.67 -17.47 -9.77
C ARG A 379 -0.29 -16.58 -10.95
N ILE A 380 -0.88 -15.38 -11.04
CA ILE A 380 -0.58 -14.40 -12.11
C ILE A 380 0.91 -14.06 -12.08
N CYS A 381 1.45 -13.75 -10.90
CA CYS A 381 2.86 -13.45 -10.73
C CYS A 381 3.76 -14.57 -11.26
N LYS A 382 3.54 -15.81 -10.84
CA LYS A 382 4.35 -16.96 -11.26
C LYS A 382 4.20 -17.31 -12.74
N LYS A 383 3.00 -17.21 -13.29
CA LYS A 383 2.71 -17.47 -14.71
C LYS A 383 3.48 -16.52 -15.63
N TYR A 384 3.60 -15.25 -15.22
CA TYR A 384 4.19 -14.19 -16.03
C TYR A 384 5.57 -13.70 -15.55
N GLN A 385 6.12 -14.30 -14.49
CA GLN A 385 7.42 -13.95 -13.88
C GLN A 385 7.51 -12.47 -13.49
N LEU A 386 6.50 -12.00 -12.74
CA LEU A 386 6.33 -10.59 -12.39
C LEU A 386 6.95 -10.22 -11.03
N GLU A 387 7.72 -11.11 -10.39
CA GLU A 387 8.23 -10.92 -9.03
C GLU A 387 8.99 -9.59 -8.84
N ASP A 388 9.77 -9.19 -9.83
CA ASP A 388 10.57 -7.94 -9.80
C ASP A 388 9.78 -6.69 -10.22
N GLN A 389 8.57 -6.86 -10.74
CA GLN A 389 7.77 -5.79 -11.35
C GLN A 389 6.53 -5.44 -10.52
N LEU A 390 5.97 -6.41 -9.78
CA LEU A 390 4.78 -6.17 -8.97
C LEU A 390 5.08 -5.16 -7.84
N PRO A 391 4.16 -4.21 -7.60
CA PRO A 391 4.25 -3.34 -6.44
C PRO A 391 3.92 -4.13 -5.18
N ILE A 392 4.45 -3.68 -4.03
CA ILE A 392 4.19 -4.31 -2.74
C ILE A 392 2.69 -4.44 -2.43
N LEU A 393 1.90 -3.46 -2.89
CA LEU A 393 0.43 -3.45 -2.84
C LEU A 393 -0.22 -4.77 -3.30
N ILE A 394 0.36 -5.44 -4.31
CA ILE A 394 -0.10 -6.76 -4.79
C ILE A 394 0.76 -7.86 -4.17
N TYR A 395 2.08 -7.67 -4.10
CA TYR A 395 3.01 -8.71 -3.68
C TYR A 395 2.77 -9.20 -2.24
N GLU A 396 2.39 -8.30 -1.34
CA GLU A 396 2.07 -8.62 0.07
C GLU A 396 0.92 -9.63 0.23
N LYS A 397 0.04 -9.69 -0.76
CA LYS A 397 -1.17 -10.53 -0.76
C LYS A 397 -0.89 -11.97 -1.21
N MET A 398 0.35 -12.27 -1.57
CA MET A 398 0.80 -13.53 -2.16
C MET A 398 1.46 -14.51 -1.16
N GLY A 399 1.27 -14.30 0.15
CA GLY A 399 1.76 -15.20 1.19
C GLY A 399 1.81 -14.55 2.57
N PRO A 400 2.30 -15.26 3.60
CA PRO A 400 2.58 -14.66 4.89
C PRO A 400 3.68 -13.58 4.78
N HIS A 401 3.52 -12.49 5.50
CA HIS A 401 4.48 -11.40 5.52
C HIS A 401 4.62 -10.77 6.91
N LEU A 402 5.74 -10.10 7.12
CA LEU A 402 5.99 -9.22 8.25
C LEU A 402 6.29 -7.82 7.76
N ALA A 403 5.74 -6.82 8.43
CA ALA A 403 6.23 -5.45 8.29
C ALA A 403 7.32 -5.18 9.33
N ILE A 404 8.45 -4.62 8.89
CA ILE A 404 9.45 -4.04 9.81
C ILE A 404 9.21 -2.54 9.98
N GLY A 405 9.22 -2.07 11.23
CA GLY A 405 8.98 -0.69 11.62
C GLY A 405 7.76 -0.50 12.53
N ASP A 406 6.96 0.51 12.22
CA ASP A 406 5.79 0.93 13.01
C ASP A 406 4.63 -0.07 12.88
N PRO A 407 3.81 -0.24 13.94
CA PRO A 407 2.57 -1.01 13.89
C PRO A 407 1.60 -0.57 12.79
N CYS A 408 0.74 -1.50 12.38
CA CYS A 408 -0.30 -1.29 11.37
C CYS A 408 -1.38 -0.27 11.79
N TYR A 409 -1.52 -0.02 13.10
CA TYR A 409 -2.45 0.95 13.67
C TYR A 409 -1.77 2.25 14.13
N LYS A 410 -0.57 2.56 13.63
CA LYS A 410 0.16 3.77 13.99
C LYS A 410 -0.72 5.02 14.00
N GLY A 411 -0.75 5.69 15.16
CA GLY A 411 -1.51 6.93 15.36
C GLY A 411 -3.00 6.73 15.64
N ALA A 412 -3.47 5.49 15.65
CA ALA A 412 -4.86 5.10 15.94
C ALA A 412 -4.93 3.99 17.00
N GLU A 413 -3.86 3.73 17.75
CA GLU A 413 -3.80 2.58 18.68
C GLU A 413 -4.79 2.68 19.84
N GLU A 414 -5.18 3.89 20.24
CA GLU A 414 -6.14 4.14 21.31
C GLU A 414 -7.60 4.14 20.83
N GLU A 415 -7.83 4.30 19.52
CA GLU A 415 -9.17 4.40 18.95
C GLU A 415 -9.83 3.01 18.83
N PRO A 416 -11.10 2.84 19.23
CA PRO A 416 -11.77 1.56 19.09
C PRO A 416 -11.97 1.21 17.61
N VAL A 417 -11.49 0.02 17.23
CA VAL A 417 -11.64 -0.55 15.88
C VAL A 417 -12.33 -1.88 16.02
N TYR A 418 -13.35 -2.13 15.19
CA TYR A 418 -14.13 -3.36 15.22
C TYR A 418 -14.04 -4.07 13.88
N ASN A 419 -13.94 -5.39 13.93
CA ASN A 419 -14.07 -6.21 12.75
C ASN A 419 -15.54 -6.17 12.26
N LEU A 420 -15.74 -5.85 10.98
CA LEU A 420 -17.08 -5.65 10.43
C LEU A 420 -17.93 -6.92 10.36
N LEU A 421 -17.30 -8.10 10.28
CA LEU A 421 -18.03 -9.36 10.09
C LEU A 421 -18.57 -9.94 11.40
N ASP A 422 -17.77 -9.89 12.47
CA ASP A 422 -18.12 -10.49 13.76
C ASP A 422 -18.38 -9.45 14.86
N GLY A 423 -18.09 -8.17 14.61
CA GLY A 423 -18.28 -7.07 15.55
C GLY A 423 -17.29 -7.06 16.72
N LYS A 424 -16.27 -7.92 16.72
CA LYS A 424 -15.28 -7.98 17.79
C LYS A 424 -14.32 -6.80 17.71
N GLU A 425 -13.90 -6.30 18.86
CA GLU A 425 -12.90 -5.23 18.95
C GLU A 425 -11.50 -5.77 18.62
N ILE A 426 -10.77 -5.07 17.76
CA ILE A 426 -9.35 -5.36 17.50
C ILE A 426 -8.54 -4.86 18.70
N THR A 427 -7.91 -5.79 19.42
CA THR A 427 -7.09 -5.42 20.60
C THR A 427 -5.60 -5.32 20.29
N ALA A 428 -5.13 -6.01 19.24
CA ALA A 428 -3.75 -6.05 18.82
C ALA A 428 -3.36 -4.83 17.94
N LYS A 429 -3.42 -3.64 18.55
CA LYS A 429 -3.13 -2.36 17.87
C LYS A 429 -1.74 -1.78 18.16
N TYR A 430 -1.14 -2.16 19.29
CA TYR A 430 0.17 -1.67 19.73
C TYR A 430 1.07 -2.83 20.11
N ASN A 431 2.38 -2.55 20.16
CA ASN A 431 3.37 -3.43 20.74
C ASN A 431 4.11 -2.70 21.88
N GLU A 432 5.11 -3.35 22.48
CA GLU A 432 5.86 -2.84 23.64
C GLU A 432 6.60 -1.53 23.34
N LYS A 433 6.89 -1.24 22.06
CA LYS A 433 7.51 0.00 21.63
C LYS A 433 6.50 1.15 21.60
N THR A 434 5.29 0.92 21.11
CA THR A 434 4.27 1.96 20.89
C THR A 434 3.25 2.12 22.02
N ARG A 435 3.33 1.28 23.07
CA ARG A 435 2.49 1.38 24.27
C ARG A 435 2.61 2.75 24.96
N ASN A 436 1.57 3.12 25.73
CA ASN A 436 1.42 4.41 26.39
C ASN A 436 2.58 4.81 27.33
N GLY A 437 2.74 6.13 27.51
CA GLY A 437 3.77 6.73 28.37
C GLY A 437 5.06 7.17 27.66
N LYS A 438 5.13 7.03 26.33
CA LYS A 438 6.24 7.46 25.48
C LYS A 438 5.80 8.61 24.55
N THR A 439 6.73 9.51 24.22
CA THR A 439 6.53 10.53 23.20
C THR A 439 6.44 9.91 21.81
N GLU A 440 5.84 10.60 20.85
CA GLU A 440 5.71 10.13 19.46
C GLU A 440 7.07 9.74 18.83
N LYS A 441 8.12 10.51 19.13
CA LYS A 441 9.49 10.24 18.67
C LYS A 441 10.09 8.96 19.25
N GLU A 442 9.67 8.56 20.44
CA GLU A 442 10.11 7.32 21.10
C GLU A 442 9.29 6.12 20.62
N LYS A 443 8.04 6.34 20.21
CA LYS A 443 7.15 5.28 19.72
C LYS A 443 7.46 4.87 18.29
N TYR A 444 7.65 5.84 17.38
CA TYR A 444 7.64 5.56 15.94
C TYR A 444 8.96 5.82 15.25
N VAL A 445 9.32 4.89 14.36
CA VAL A 445 10.45 4.95 13.44
C VAL A 445 10.07 5.49 12.05
N GLN A 446 8.80 5.80 11.82
CA GLN A 446 8.30 6.38 10.56
C GLN A 446 8.59 5.50 9.33
N LYS A 447 8.60 4.19 9.54
CA LYS A 447 8.81 3.16 8.51
C LYS A 447 7.79 2.06 8.72
N HIS A 448 7.34 1.47 7.63
CA HIS A 448 6.53 0.27 7.60
C HIS A 448 6.85 -0.39 6.26
N ILE A 449 7.51 -1.55 6.31
CA ILE A 449 8.06 -2.21 5.12
C ILE A 449 7.66 -3.67 5.15
N ASP A 450 6.71 -4.02 4.30
CA ASP A 450 6.20 -5.38 4.15
C ASP A 450 7.20 -6.27 3.41
N ILE A 451 7.47 -7.43 4.02
CA ILE A 451 8.42 -8.43 3.53
C ILE A 451 7.70 -9.76 3.46
N THR A 452 7.33 -10.15 2.24
CA THR A 452 6.50 -11.32 1.97
C THR A 452 7.31 -12.55 1.65
N ILE A 453 6.93 -13.67 2.26
CA ILE A 453 7.40 -15.00 1.88
C ILE A 453 6.36 -15.59 0.92
N PRO A 454 6.68 -15.77 -0.37
CA PRO A 454 5.73 -16.33 -1.34
C PRO A 454 5.25 -17.73 -0.95
N TYR A 455 4.03 -18.11 -1.34
CA TYR A 455 3.46 -19.42 -0.99
C TYR A 455 4.36 -20.61 -1.37
N ASP A 456 5.02 -20.59 -2.53
CA ASP A 456 5.92 -21.66 -2.99
C ASP A 456 7.20 -21.81 -2.15
N GLU A 457 7.52 -20.80 -1.34
CA GLU A 457 8.63 -20.79 -0.40
C GLU A 457 8.23 -21.19 1.03
N ILE A 458 6.95 -21.53 1.28
CA ILE A 458 6.47 -21.96 2.60
C ILE A 458 6.38 -23.48 2.70
N SER A 459 7.06 -24.03 3.70
CA SER A 459 6.93 -25.44 4.10
C SER A 459 5.74 -25.64 5.04
N ALA A 460 5.62 -24.79 6.06
CA ALA A 460 4.49 -24.83 6.98
C ALA A 460 4.26 -23.47 7.66
N LEU A 461 3.00 -23.18 7.95
CA LEU A 461 2.57 -22.13 8.88
C LEU A 461 1.53 -22.72 9.82
N TYR A 462 1.78 -22.65 11.12
CA TYR A 462 0.88 -23.17 12.15
C TYR A 462 1.04 -22.39 13.45
N GLY A 463 0.00 -22.36 14.27
CA GLY A 463 0.07 -21.81 15.62
C GLY A 463 -0.16 -22.86 16.71
N TYR A 464 0.13 -22.47 17.95
CA TYR A 464 -0.17 -23.27 19.13
C TYR A 464 -1.11 -22.53 20.07
N THR A 465 -2.14 -23.22 20.54
CA THR A 465 -3.06 -22.71 21.55
C THR A 465 -2.43 -22.70 22.95
N GLU A 466 -3.12 -22.08 23.90
CA GLU A 466 -2.73 -22.11 25.32
C GLU A 466 -2.68 -23.52 25.93
N TYR A 467 -3.38 -24.48 25.32
CA TYR A 467 -3.39 -25.89 25.74
C TYR A 467 -2.33 -26.74 25.00
N GLY A 468 -1.51 -26.12 24.15
CA GLY A 468 -0.50 -26.81 23.35
C GLY A 468 -1.06 -27.55 22.13
N GLU A 469 -2.32 -27.32 21.77
CA GLU A 469 -2.90 -27.83 20.53
C GLU A 469 -2.31 -27.09 19.33
N LYS A 470 -2.01 -27.82 18.26
CA LYS A 470 -1.42 -27.29 17.04
C LYS A 470 -2.49 -27.03 15.98
N ILE A 471 -2.63 -25.78 15.55
CA ILE A 471 -3.55 -25.37 14.47
C ILE A 471 -2.74 -25.11 13.21
N PHE A 472 -2.94 -25.90 12.17
CA PHE A 472 -2.28 -25.68 10.88
C PHE A 472 -3.06 -24.70 10.01
N ILE A 473 -2.34 -23.75 9.43
CA ILE A 473 -2.89 -22.75 8.51
C ILE A 473 -2.41 -23.07 7.08
N LEU A 474 -1.09 -23.14 6.88
CA LEU A 474 -0.47 -23.51 5.61
C LEU A 474 0.37 -24.77 5.74
N LYS A 475 0.37 -25.59 4.69
CA LYS A 475 1.34 -26.67 4.49
C LYS A 475 1.72 -26.75 3.02
N ASP A 476 3.02 -26.76 2.75
CA ASP A 476 3.58 -26.75 1.39
C ASP A 476 2.95 -25.66 0.50
N GLY A 477 2.81 -24.46 1.06
CA GLY A 477 2.22 -23.29 0.40
C GLY A 477 0.69 -23.28 0.29
N LYS A 478 -0.02 -24.32 0.74
CA LYS A 478 -1.48 -24.43 0.59
C LYS A 478 -2.22 -24.23 1.91
N PHE A 479 -3.37 -23.58 1.85
CA PHE A 479 -4.29 -23.44 2.97
C PHE A 479 -4.89 -24.80 3.34
N ILE A 480 -4.73 -25.22 4.58
CA ILE A 480 -5.23 -26.51 5.09
C ILE A 480 -6.10 -26.36 6.34
N LEU A 481 -6.33 -25.13 6.81
CA LEU A 481 -7.28 -24.88 7.88
C LEU A 481 -8.70 -25.22 7.36
N PRO A 482 -9.51 -26.01 8.09
CA PRO A 482 -10.85 -26.38 7.61
C PRO A 482 -11.69 -25.16 7.24
N GLY A 483 -12.32 -25.18 6.05
CA GLY A 483 -13.13 -24.08 5.55
C GLY A 483 -12.37 -23.04 4.72
N THR A 484 -11.05 -23.21 4.56
CA THR A 484 -10.20 -22.28 3.78
C THR A 484 -9.80 -22.82 2.41
N ASP A 485 -10.25 -24.02 2.05
CA ASP A 485 -9.85 -24.75 0.84
C ASP A 485 -10.07 -23.94 -0.45
N LYS A 486 -11.13 -23.12 -0.50
CA LYS A 486 -11.46 -22.30 -1.67
C LYS A 486 -10.37 -21.28 -2.01
N LEU A 487 -9.55 -20.85 -1.05
CA LEU A 487 -8.38 -20.01 -1.33
C LEU A 487 -7.40 -20.73 -2.25
N ASN A 488 -7.26 -22.05 -2.16
CA ASN A 488 -6.32 -22.78 -3.01
C ASN A 488 -6.76 -22.81 -4.50
N HIS A 489 -8.05 -22.64 -4.80
CA HIS A 489 -8.53 -22.62 -6.19
C HIS A 489 -7.94 -21.45 -7.00
N GLY A 490 -7.60 -20.33 -6.36
CA GLY A 490 -6.94 -19.22 -7.04
C GLY A 490 -5.52 -19.55 -7.54
N MET A 491 -4.89 -20.59 -6.98
CA MET A 491 -3.60 -21.12 -7.47
C MET A 491 -3.74 -21.99 -8.72
N GLU A 492 -4.95 -22.48 -9.02
CA GLU A 492 -5.20 -23.37 -10.14
C GLU A 492 -5.34 -22.57 -11.44
N GLU A 493 -4.83 -23.11 -12.56
CA GLU A 493 -5.15 -22.58 -13.87
C GLU A 493 -6.63 -22.85 -14.16
N ARG A 494 -7.44 -21.80 -14.31
CA ARG A 494 -8.76 -21.99 -14.92
C ARG A 494 -8.51 -22.40 -16.37
N GLN A 495 -8.91 -23.61 -16.74
CA GLN A 495 -9.08 -23.93 -18.14
C GLN A 495 -10.09 -22.92 -18.67
N ALA A 496 -9.68 -22.04 -19.57
CA ALA A 496 -10.60 -21.11 -20.20
C ALA A 496 -11.73 -21.94 -20.80
N GLU A 497 -12.95 -21.78 -20.28
CA GLU A 497 -14.15 -22.18 -20.98
C GLU A 497 -14.13 -21.39 -22.28
N ARG A 498 -13.68 -22.06 -23.35
CA ARG A 498 -13.84 -21.58 -24.72
C ARG A 498 -15.34 -21.56 -24.98
N LEU A 499 -15.98 -20.42 -24.72
CA LEU A 499 -17.31 -20.09 -25.20
C LEU A 499 -17.18 -19.20 -26.43
#